data_AF-A0A8P0SYG4-F1
#
_entry.id   AF-A0A8P0SYG4-F1
#
_cell.length_a   1.000
_cell.length_b   1.000
_cell.length_c   1.000
_cell.angle_alpha   90.00
_cell.angle_beta   90.00
_cell.angle_gamma   90.00
#
_symmetry.space_group_name_H-M   'P 1'
#
loop_
_entity.id
_entity.type
_entity.pdbx_description
1 polymer ?
#
loop_
_entity_poly.entity_id
_entity_poly.type
_entity_poly.pdbx_seq_one_letter_code
_entity_poly.pdbx_strand_id
1 'polypeptide(L)'
;MASSGSQTKTRGNHSGHFVQPANPNVATMPEDVLYHLSLSTSTHDLPAMFGDVKFVCVGGSPTRMEAFAKYMAKELGLDHPGAEYPNICAGTDRYAMFKVGPVLSVSHGIGIPSTSVMLHEVIKLLYHARCSDVTVIRIGTSGGIGLEPGSVVVTQQAVDASFSPMFEQMVLGKRVVQRTDLDQELAKELMQCATDLPEFPTVLAKTMCTSDFYEGQGRLDGALCSYTEKDKQDYLRAAHAAGIRNIEMESSVLAAMCSACGIPGAPGTAPHTTGPSCAHRPAWTPPSRRPGWPRMHPSAVGSQSDECAGPLGGSRCRRIVRTDGFGQHGRSHPGSQQKGASCHMGPGWTSKSPPESLLWVLLRVLQELVSTFCAGAWVAIVEEKVECAQPGHGGLASLSP
;
A
#
# COMPACT_ATOMS: atom_id res chain seq x y z
N MET A 1 1.06 25.72 54.89
CA MET A 1 -0.30 25.15 54.74
C MET A 1 -1.11 26.17 53.95
N ALA A 2 -1.18 26.03 52.63
CA ALA A 2 -2.16 25.25 51.87
C ALA A 2 -3.49 26.02 51.69
N SER A 3 -3.69 26.61 50.50
CA SER A 3 -4.83 26.35 49.61
C SER A 3 -4.92 27.47 48.57
N SER A 4 -4.57 27.17 47.33
CA SER A 4 -5.02 27.95 46.17
C SER A 4 -5.45 26.98 45.09
N GLY A 5 -6.73 27.02 44.76
CA GLY A 5 -7.45 26.05 43.94
C GLY A 5 -6.81 25.80 42.58
N SER A 6 -6.75 24.52 42.23
CA SER A 6 -6.50 24.04 40.88
C SER A 6 -7.68 24.43 40.00
N GLN A 7 -7.51 25.46 39.17
CA GLN A 7 -8.39 25.67 38.03
C GLN A 7 -8.12 24.56 37.02
N THR A 8 -9.07 23.64 36.90
CA THR A 8 -9.17 22.68 35.82
C THR A 8 -9.25 23.43 34.50
N LYS A 9 -8.11 23.51 33.79
CA LYS A 9 -8.04 23.92 32.39
C LYS A 9 -8.86 22.91 31.58
N THR A 10 -10.06 23.31 31.17
CA THR A 10 -10.84 22.63 30.13
C THR A 10 -9.93 22.43 28.92
N ARG A 11 -9.62 21.17 28.61
CA ARG A 11 -8.89 20.77 27.40
C ARG A 11 -9.62 21.34 26.19
N GLY A 12 -8.94 22.23 25.48
CA GLY A 12 -9.41 22.77 24.21
C GLY A 12 -9.68 21.63 23.22
N ASN A 13 -10.71 21.84 22.42
CA ASN A 13 -11.21 20.95 21.37
C ASN A 13 -10.07 20.61 20.39
N HIS A 14 -9.47 19.41 20.51
CA HIS A 14 -8.53 18.91 19.51
C HIS A 14 -9.33 18.54 18.25
N SER A 15 -9.36 19.42 17.25
CA SER A 15 -9.88 19.08 15.92
C SER A 15 -8.89 18.13 15.24
N GLY A 16 -9.10 16.82 15.38
CA GLY A 16 -8.30 15.80 14.69
C GLY A 16 -8.36 15.97 13.18
N HIS A 17 -7.30 15.56 12.47
CA HIS A 17 -7.24 15.61 11.01
C HIS A 17 -8.07 14.46 10.44
N PHE A 18 -9.33 14.75 10.10
CA PHE A 18 -10.23 13.77 9.47
C PHE A 18 -9.76 13.41 8.07
N VAL A 19 -9.89 12.14 7.70
CA VAL A 19 -9.66 11.69 6.32
C VAL A 19 -10.65 12.37 5.39
N GLN A 20 -10.18 12.98 4.29
CA GLN A 20 -11.02 13.70 3.33
C GLN A 20 -10.73 13.25 1.89
N PRO A 21 -11.64 12.54 1.21
CA PRO A 21 -11.47 12.22 -0.19
C PRO A 21 -11.55 13.51 -1.03
N ALA A 22 -10.66 13.66 -2.01
CA ALA A 22 -10.67 14.77 -2.97
C ALA A 22 -11.78 14.62 -4.03
N ASN A 23 -13.02 14.33 -3.61
CA ASN A 23 -14.17 14.14 -4.48
C ASN A 23 -15.45 14.74 -3.85
N PRO A 24 -15.94 15.89 -4.31
CA PRO A 24 -17.12 16.53 -3.73
C PRO A 24 -18.41 15.71 -3.91
N ASN A 25 -18.44 14.80 -4.88
CA ASN A 25 -19.63 14.00 -5.15
C ASN A 25 -19.92 12.97 -4.05
N VAL A 26 -18.88 12.48 -3.34
CA VAL A 26 -19.02 11.46 -2.29
C VAL A 26 -19.96 11.94 -1.18
N ALA A 27 -19.87 13.22 -0.79
CA ALA A 27 -20.70 13.79 0.26
C ALA A 27 -22.19 13.89 -0.10
N THR A 28 -22.52 13.82 -1.39
CA THR A 28 -23.90 13.97 -1.90
C THR A 28 -24.57 12.65 -2.28
N MET A 29 -23.83 11.54 -2.22
CA MET A 29 -24.36 10.23 -2.57
C MET A 29 -25.36 9.77 -1.48
N PRO A 30 -26.56 9.29 -1.86
CA PRO A 30 -27.53 8.77 -0.90
C PRO A 30 -27.03 7.46 -0.24
N GLU A 31 -26.27 6.69 -1.01
CA GLU A 31 -25.60 5.46 -0.58
C GLU A 31 -24.27 5.37 -1.33
N ASP A 32 -23.22 4.91 -0.64
CA ASP A 32 -21.95 4.59 -1.26
C ASP A 32 -21.61 3.10 -1.07
N VAL A 33 -21.59 2.38 -2.19
CA VAL A 33 -21.24 0.96 -2.24
C VAL A 33 -19.75 0.81 -2.50
N LEU A 34 -19.06 0.23 -1.53
CA LEU A 34 -17.65 -0.18 -1.62
C LEU A 34 -17.61 -1.60 -2.18
N TYR A 35 -17.79 -1.68 -3.50
CA TYR A 35 -18.07 -2.92 -4.22
C TYR A 35 -17.01 -4.00 -4.01
N HIS A 36 -15.72 -3.62 -4.06
CA HIS A 36 -14.61 -4.56 -3.95
C HIS A 36 -14.31 -4.96 -2.50
N LEU A 37 -14.89 -4.25 -1.54
CA LEU A 37 -14.86 -4.61 -0.11
C LEU A 37 -16.14 -5.34 0.35
N SER A 38 -17.17 -5.43 -0.51
CA SER A 38 -18.50 -5.96 -0.15
C SER A 38 -19.16 -5.20 1.01
N LEU A 39 -18.90 -3.89 1.11
CA LEU A 39 -19.44 -3.00 2.14
C LEU A 39 -20.32 -1.92 1.50
N SER A 40 -21.26 -1.38 2.26
CA SER A 40 -22.05 -0.21 1.85
C SER A 40 -22.49 0.59 3.07
N THR A 41 -22.60 1.91 2.91
CA THR A 41 -23.14 2.81 3.93
C THR A 41 -24.60 2.50 4.32
N SER A 42 -25.36 1.80 3.47
CA SER A 42 -26.75 1.42 3.77
C SER A 42 -26.88 0.13 4.57
N THR A 43 -25.90 -0.78 4.45
CA THR A 43 -25.94 -2.12 5.03
C THR A 43 -25.02 -2.27 6.24
N HIS A 44 -24.10 -1.32 6.46
CA HIS A 44 -23.09 -1.38 7.52
C HIS A 44 -22.99 -0.05 8.28
N ASP A 45 -22.91 -0.15 9.61
CA ASP A 45 -22.58 0.99 10.47
C ASP A 45 -21.06 1.22 10.46
N LEU A 46 -20.58 1.89 9.41
CA LEU A 46 -19.15 2.14 9.22
C LEU A 46 -18.50 2.92 10.38
N PRO A 47 -19.14 3.95 10.97
CA PRO A 47 -18.63 4.58 12.19
C PRO A 47 -18.45 3.61 13.36
N ALA A 48 -19.43 2.74 13.62
CA ALA A 48 -19.32 1.76 14.71
C ALA A 48 -18.26 0.69 14.42
N MET A 49 -18.10 0.29 13.17
CA MET A 49 -17.15 -0.75 12.77
C MET A 49 -15.70 -0.27 12.71
N PHE A 50 -15.46 0.98 12.30
CA PHE A 50 -14.12 1.46 11.93
C PHE A 50 -13.70 2.80 12.53
N GLY A 51 -14.56 3.51 13.25
CA GLY A 51 -14.27 4.87 13.73
C GLY A 51 -13.08 4.99 14.70
N ASP A 52 -12.63 3.87 15.28
CA ASP A 52 -11.46 3.75 16.15
C ASP A 52 -10.15 3.42 15.41
N VAL A 53 -10.19 3.20 14.10
CA VAL A 53 -8.99 2.89 13.29
C VAL A 53 -8.03 4.07 13.30
N LYS A 54 -6.77 3.79 13.64
CA LYS A 54 -5.63 4.73 13.60
C LYS A 54 -4.51 4.28 12.68
N PHE A 55 -4.40 2.98 12.41
CA PHE A 55 -3.36 2.43 11.56
C PHE A 55 -3.97 1.52 10.51
N VAL A 56 -3.67 1.78 9.25
CA VAL A 56 -4.05 0.92 8.12
C VAL A 56 -2.79 0.33 7.53
N CYS A 57 -2.63 -0.98 7.68
CA CYS A 57 -1.53 -1.73 7.11
C CYS A 57 -2.01 -2.49 5.88
N VAL A 58 -1.34 -2.29 4.75
CA VAL A 58 -1.73 -2.87 3.47
C VAL A 58 -0.61 -3.71 2.88
N GLY A 59 -0.94 -4.81 2.21
CA GLY A 59 0.05 -5.66 1.57
C GLY A 59 -0.55 -6.59 0.52
N GLY A 60 0.27 -7.17 -0.34
CA GLY A 60 -0.26 -7.91 -1.50
C GLY A 60 -1.12 -9.14 -1.16
N SER A 61 -0.57 -10.11 -0.41
CA SER A 61 -1.24 -11.39 -0.16
C SER A 61 -2.27 -11.31 0.98
N PRO A 62 -3.51 -11.80 0.79
CA PRO A 62 -4.50 -12.00 1.86
C PRO A 62 -3.96 -12.79 3.04
N THR A 63 -3.25 -13.89 2.79
CA THR A 63 -2.72 -14.76 3.87
C THR A 63 -1.67 -14.04 4.71
N ARG A 64 -0.86 -13.18 4.09
CA ARG A 64 0.13 -12.35 4.80
C ARG A 64 -0.57 -11.30 5.65
N MET A 65 -1.63 -10.68 5.15
CA MET A 65 -2.37 -9.67 5.90
C MET A 65 -3.20 -10.27 7.04
N GLU A 66 -3.68 -11.50 6.89
CA GLU A 66 -4.28 -12.27 7.99
C GLU A 66 -3.25 -12.62 9.07
N ALA A 67 -2.07 -13.12 8.67
CA ALA A 67 -0.97 -13.42 9.59
C ALA A 67 -0.52 -12.16 10.35
N PHE A 68 -0.38 -11.04 9.64
CA PHE A 68 -0.11 -9.73 10.23
C PHE A 68 -1.15 -9.34 11.28
N ALA A 69 -2.45 -9.49 10.98
CA ALA A 69 -3.51 -9.15 11.94
C ALA A 69 -3.44 -10.01 13.21
N LYS A 70 -3.25 -11.33 13.06
CA LYS A 70 -3.05 -12.25 14.20
C LYS A 70 -1.82 -11.90 15.03
N TYR A 71 -0.73 -11.53 14.38
CA TYR A 71 0.47 -11.06 15.05
C TYR A 71 0.20 -9.78 15.86
N MET A 72 -0.42 -8.77 15.23
CA MET A 72 -0.79 -7.53 15.91
C MET A 72 -1.69 -7.77 17.11
N ALA A 73 -2.60 -8.74 17.05
CA ALA A 73 -3.44 -9.07 18.20
C ALA A 73 -2.64 -9.58 19.39
N LYS A 74 -1.62 -10.40 19.15
CA LYS A 74 -0.73 -10.89 20.22
C LYS A 74 0.08 -9.77 20.82
N GLU A 75 0.73 -8.98 19.99
CA GLU A 75 1.61 -7.89 20.44
C GLU A 75 0.84 -6.78 21.17
N LEU A 76 -0.42 -6.52 20.79
CA LEU A 76 -1.28 -5.56 21.48
C LEU A 76 -1.97 -6.15 22.71
N GLY A 77 -1.73 -7.42 23.04
CA GLY A 77 -2.38 -8.11 24.18
C GLY A 77 -3.89 -8.30 24.00
N LEU A 78 -4.37 -8.32 22.76
CA LEU A 78 -5.76 -8.51 22.37
C LEU A 78 -6.09 -9.96 22.00
N ASP A 79 -5.07 -10.81 21.83
CA ASP A 79 -5.23 -12.22 21.53
C ASP A 79 -5.67 -13.03 22.76
N HIS A 80 -6.59 -13.96 22.57
CA HIS A 80 -7.08 -14.85 23.62
C HIS A 80 -7.57 -16.19 23.04
N PRO A 81 -7.68 -17.27 23.83
CA PRO A 81 -8.28 -18.51 23.37
C PRO A 81 -9.68 -18.27 22.80
N GLY A 82 -9.91 -18.72 21.56
CA GLY A 82 -11.17 -18.51 20.84
C GLY A 82 -11.33 -17.13 20.19
N ALA A 83 -10.30 -16.27 20.20
CA ALA A 83 -10.30 -15.05 19.40
C ALA A 83 -10.37 -15.41 17.90
N GLU A 84 -11.32 -14.78 17.20
CA GLU A 84 -11.47 -14.91 15.76
C GLU A 84 -11.16 -13.57 15.11
N TYR A 85 -10.43 -13.63 13.99
CA TYR A 85 -10.13 -12.47 13.14
C TYR A 85 -10.78 -12.72 11.79
N PRO A 86 -12.12 -12.56 11.68
CA PRO A 86 -12.83 -12.89 10.46
C PRO A 86 -12.40 -11.95 9.32
N ASN A 87 -12.39 -12.47 8.11
CA ASN A 87 -12.29 -11.62 6.92
C ASN A 87 -13.58 -10.79 6.80
N ILE A 88 -13.47 -9.49 7.01
CA ILE A 88 -14.60 -8.54 6.93
C ILE A 88 -15.16 -8.48 5.50
N CYS A 89 -14.32 -8.71 4.49
CA CYS A 89 -14.70 -8.74 3.08
C CYS A 89 -15.18 -10.13 2.61
N ALA A 90 -15.68 -11.01 3.49
CA ALA A 90 -16.04 -12.39 3.14
C ALA A 90 -17.10 -12.52 2.02
N GLY A 91 -17.84 -11.45 1.70
CA GLY A 91 -18.77 -11.40 0.57
C GLY A 91 -18.11 -11.27 -0.81
N THR A 92 -16.77 -11.20 -0.89
CA THR A 92 -16.01 -11.07 -2.13
C THR A 92 -14.65 -11.77 -2.04
N ASP A 93 -14.03 -12.03 -3.19
CA ASP A 93 -12.69 -12.59 -3.33
C ASP A 93 -11.64 -11.55 -3.78
N ARG A 94 -12.04 -10.28 -3.94
CA ARG A 94 -11.18 -9.21 -4.46
C ARG A 94 -10.09 -8.80 -3.48
N TYR A 95 -10.48 -8.56 -2.22
CA TYR A 95 -9.59 -8.19 -1.13
C TYR A 95 -10.03 -8.87 0.17
N ALA A 96 -9.09 -9.15 1.06
CA ALA A 96 -9.35 -9.53 2.44
C ALA A 96 -9.04 -8.37 3.38
N MET A 97 -9.83 -8.26 4.45
CA MET A 97 -9.69 -7.21 5.46
C MET A 97 -9.89 -7.80 6.85
N PHE A 98 -9.00 -7.43 7.76
CA PHE A 98 -9.02 -7.87 9.16
C PHE A 98 -8.84 -6.66 10.06
N LYS A 99 -9.52 -6.62 11.20
CA LYS A 99 -9.40 -5.52 12.16
C LYS A 99 -9.07 -6.06 13.54
N VAL A 100 -8.10 -5.42 14.20
CA VAL A 100 -7.64 -5.75 15.55
C VAL A 100 -7.40 -4.45 16.31
N GLY A 101 -8.29 -4.15 17.26
CA GLY A 101 -8.27 -2.85 17.96
C GLY A 101 -8.23 -1.68 16.96
N PRO A 102 -7.27 -0.74 17.07
CA PRO A 102 -7.15 0.41 16.17
C PRO A 102 -6.42 0.10 14.85
N VAL A 103 -6.08 -1.17 14.58
CA VAL A 103 -5.31 -1.59 13.39
C VAL A 103 -6.21 -2.26 12.37
N LEU A 104 -6.20 -1.75 11.15
CA LEU A 104 -6.87 -2.33 9.99
C LEU A 104 -5.83 -2.94 9.04
N SER A 105 -5.96 -4.22 8.74
CA SER A 105 -5.07 -4.97 7.85
C SER A 105 -5.81 -5.29 6.55
N VAL A 106 -5.31 -4.84 5.39
CA VAL A 106 -6.02 -4.99 4.10
C VAL A 106 -5.10 -5.54 3.01
N SER A 107 -5.55 -6.59 2.33
CA SER A 107 -4.81 -7.08 1.15
C SER A 107 -5.09 -6.22 -0.07
N HIS A 108 -4.12 -6.04 -0.97
CA HIS A 108 -4.32 -5.22 -2.17
C HIS A 108 -3.90 -5.90 -3.50
N GLY A 109 -3.52 -7.18 -3.49
CA GLY A 109 -3.08 -7.88 -4.70
C GLY A 109 -1.76 -7.34 -5.25
N ILE A 110 -1.61 -7.29 -6.58
CA ILE A 110 -0.37 -6.89 -7.26
C ILE A 110 -0.63 -5.74 -8.24
N GLY A 111 0.26 -4.77 -8.24
CA GLY A 111 0.34 -3.68 -9.20
C GLY A 111 -0.50 -2.46 -8.82
N ILE A 112 -0.16 -1.36 -9.48
CA ILE A 112 -0.84 -0.06 -9.38
C ILE A 112 -2.37 -0.18 -9.52
N PRO A 113 -2.95 -0.87 -10.53
CA PRO A 113 -4.40 -0.90 -10.70
C PRO A 113 -5.14 -1.62 -9.56
N SER A 114 -4.56 -2.71 -9.04
CA SER A 114 -5.15 -3.45 -7.92
C SER A 114 -5.08 -2.62 -6.63
N THR A 115 -3.97 -1.91 -6.42
CA THR A 115 -3.78 -1.09 -5.23
C THR A 115 -4.65 0.17 -5.24
N SER A 116 -4.83 0.81 -6.40
CA SER A 116 -5.63 2.04 -6.51
C SER A 116 -7.11 1.79 -6.22
N VAL A 117 -7.68 0.67 -6.68
CA VAL A 117 -9.06 0.27 -6.37
C VAL A 117 -9.24 0.08 -4.87
N MET A 118 -8.33 -0.66 -4.22
CA MET A 118 -8.33 -0.86 -2.77
C MET A 118 -8.25 0.48 -2.03
N LEU A 119 -7.29 1.35 -2.39
CA LEU A 119 -7.11 2.65 -1.75
C LEU A 119 -8.33 3.56 -1.89
N HIS A 120 -8.94 3.62 -3.07
CA HIS A 120 -10.14 4.41 -3.27
C HIS A 120 -11.26 4.01 -2.31
N GLU A 121 -11.52 2.71 -2.16
CA GLU A 121 -12.59 2.24 -1.29
C GLU A 121 -12.22 2.33 0.20
N VAL A 122 -10.97 2.07 0.58
CA VAL A 122 -10.50 2.21 1.97
C VAL A 122 -10.51 3.68 2.41
N ILE A 123 -10.07 4.62 1.58
CA ILE A 123 -10.12 6.06 1.92
C ILE A 123 -11.57 6.51 2.14
N LYS A 124 -12.50 6.09 1.27
CA LYS A 124 -13.93 6.38 1.47
C LYS A 124 -14.49 5.70 2.72
N LEU A 125 -14.09 4.46 3.01
CA LEU A 125 -14.46 3.76 4.24
C LEU A 125 -14.05 4.55 5.48
N LEU A 126 -12.80 5.00 5.55
CA LEU A 126 -12.27 5.80 6.67
C LEU A 126 -13.00 7.14 6.79
N TYR A 127 -13.31 7.79 5.66
CA TYR A 127 -14.11 9.00 5.62
C TYR A 127 -15.52 8.79 6.19
N HIS A 128 -16.24 7.77 5.72
CA HIS A 128 -17.59 7.44 6.19
C HIS A 128 -17.59 7.01 7.66
N ALA A 129 -16.53 6.35 8.12
CA ALA A 129 -16.32 5.98 9.51
C ALA A 129 -15.89 7.16 10.40
N ARG A 130 -15.66 8.34 9.83
CA ARG A 130 -15.18 9.55 10.51
C ARG A 130 -13.84 9.35 11.21
N CYS A 131 -12.97 8.54 10.62
CA CYS A 131 -11.63 8.37 11.12
C CYS A 131 -10.83 9.68 11.01
N SER A 132 -9.99 9.90 12.00
CA SER A 132 -9.07 11.03 12.07
C SER A 132 -7.71 10.52 12.49
N ASP A 133 -6.67 11.22 12.07
CA ASP A 133 -5.30 10.94 12.48
C ASP A 133 -4.89 9.49 12.14
N VAL A 134 -5.14 9.10 10.88
CA VAL A 134 -4.86 7.75 10.38
C VAL A 134 -3.49 7.71 9.70
N THR A 135 -2.70 6.70 10.04
CA THR A 135 -1.43 6.36 9.41
C THR A 135 -1.63 5.18 8.46
N VAL A 136 -1.15 5.30 7.22
CA VAL A 136 -1.22 4.23 6.22
C VAL A 136 0.18 3.70 5.95
N ILE A 137 0.33 2.37 6.01
CA ILE A 137 1.59 1.65 5.92
C ILE A 137 1.44 0.54 4.90
N ARG A 138 2.21 0.55 3.84
CA ARG A 138 2.36 -0.62 2.99
C ARG A 138 3.54 -1.47 3.46
N ILE A 139 3.26 -2.75 3.65
CA ILE A 139 4.24 -3.80 3.93
C ILE A 139 4.29 -4.76 2.74
N GLY A 140 5.48 -4.92 2.15
CA GLY A 140 5.62 -5.67 0.91
C GLY A 140 7.01 -6.21 0.67
N THR A 141 7.15 -6.95 -0.43
CA THR A 141 8.40 -7.54 -0.91
C THR A 141 8.89 -6.77 -2.14
N SER A 142 10.19 -6.78 -2.37
CA SER A 142 10.86 -6.07 -3.45
C SER A 142 12.17 -6.73 -3.87
N GLY A 143 12.63 -6.39 -5.07
CA GLY A 143 13.98 -6.72 -5.53
C GLY A 143 14.98 -5.68 -5.04
N GLY A 144 15.97 -6.08 -4.24
CA GLY A 144 17.03 -5.18 -3.76
C GLY A 144 18.07 -4.85 -4.83
N ILE A 145 18.58 -3.62 -4.83
CA ILE A 145 19.69 -3.16 -5.67
C ILE A 145 20.84 -2.72 -4.77
N GLY A 146 21.95 -3.46 -4.79
CA GLY A 146 23.11 -3.15 -3.95
C GLY A 146 22.88 -3.39 -2.46
N LEU A 147 21.89 -4.23 -2.10
CA LEU A 147 21.59 -4.64 -0.73
C LEU A 147 21.70 -6.16 -0.60
N GLU A 148 22.01 -6.63 0.61
CA GLU A 148 21.96 -8.06 0.91
C GLU A 148 20.51 -8.54 1.04
N PRO A 149 20.19 -9.79 0.63
CA PRO A 149 18.87 -10.37 0.82
C PRO A 149 18.44 -10.32 2.29
N GLY A 150 17.18 -9.96 2.53
CA GLY A 150 16.65 -9.77 3.90
C GLY A 150 16.78 -8.33 4.41
N SER A 151 17.48 -7.43 3.70
CA SER A 151 17.47 -6.01 4.03
C SER A 151 16.07 -5.40 3.90
N VAL A 152 15.72 -4.49 4.81
CA VAL A 152 14.48 -3.72 4.79
C VAL A 152 14.76 -2.31 4.27
N VAL A 153 13.93 -1.85 3.33
CA VAL A 153 13.96 -0.48 2.82
C VAL A 153 12.74 0.27 3.37
N VAL A 154 13.02 1.30 4.16
CA VAL A 154 12.04 2.36 4.46
C VAL A 154 12.07 3.33 3.27
N THR A 155 10.94 3.50 2.61
CA THR A 155 10.89 4.30 1.38
C THR A 155 10.91 5.78 1.71
N GLN A 156 11.99 6.47 1.33
CA GLN A 156 12.10 7.92 1.41
C GLN A 156 11.24 8.63 0.35
N GLN A 157 11.23 8.08 -0.86
CA GLN A 157 10.50 8.61 -2.01
C GLN A 157 10.24 7.50 -3.01
N ALA A 158 9.01 7.38 -3.48
CA ALA A 158 8.67 6.49 -4.58
C ALA A 158 9.00 7.18 -5.91
N VAL A 159 9.60 6.47 -6.85
CA VAL A 159 9.95 7.00 -8.18
C VAL A 159 9.46 6.06 -9.29
N ASP A 160 9.22 6.62 -10.48
CA ASP A 160 8.87 5.85 -11.67
C ASP A 160 10.10 5.14 -12.29
N ALA A 161 9.87 4.40 -13.38
CA ALA A 161 10.92 3.72 -14.14
C ALA A 161 11.92 4.68 -14.86
N SER A 162 11.66 5.98 -14.85
CA SER A 162 12.61 7.03 -15.29
C SER A 162 13.37 7.67 -14.12
N PHE A 163 13.18 7.16 -12.90
CA PHE A 163 13.73 7.65 -11.63
C PHE A 163 13.16 9.01 -11.19
N SER A 164 12.02 9.40 -11.75
CA SER A 164 11.32 10.65 -11.44
C SER A 164 10.30 10.42 -10.31
N PRO A 165 10.19 11.34 -9.32
CA PRO A 165 9.25 11.20 -8.20
C PRO A 165 7.84 11.63 -8.60
N MET A 166 7.27 10.89 -9.54
CA MET A 166 6.00 11.20 -10.18
C MET A 166 5.16 9.93 -10.37
N PHE A 167 3.85 10.09 -10.25
CA PHE A 167 2.85 9.11 -10.62
C PHE A 167 2.03 9.67 -11.78
N GLU A 168 1.99 8.94 -12.90
CA GLU A 168 1.22 9.33 -14.09
C GLU A 168 -0.02 8.45 -14.24
N GLN A 169 -1.17 9.10 -14.45
CA GLN A 169 -2.42 8.43 -14.77
C GLN A 169 -3.13 9.12 -15.93
N MET A 170 -3.84 8.34 -16.74
CA MET A 170 -4.78 8.84 -17.74
C MET A 170 -6.16 9.06 -17.12
N VAL A 171 -6.63 10.31 -17.12
CA VAL A 171 -7.97 10.70 -16.65
C VAL A 171 -8.74 11.29 -17.81
N LEU A 172 -9.80 10.60 -18.26
CA LEU A 172 -10.61 11.00 -19.42
C LEU A 172 -9.78 11.29 -20.69
N GLY A 173 -8.78 10.44 -20.96
CA GLY A 173 -7.87 10.60 -22.09
C GLY A 173 -6.81 11.70 -21.95
N LYS A 174 -6.70 12.34 -20.78
CA LYS A 174 -5.68 13.35 -20.48
C LYS A 174 -4.66 12.81 -19.50
N ARG A 175 -3.39 13.13 -19.74
CA ARG A 175 -2.30 12.82 -18.82
C ARG A 175 -2.41 13.72 -17.58
N VAL A 176 -2.46 13.10 -16.42
CA VAL A 176 -2.42 13.74 -15.10
C VAL A 176 -1.20 13.20 -14.37
N VAL A 177 -0.37 14.12 -13.86
CA VAL A 177 0.84 13.79 -13.11
C VAL A 177 0.69 14.29 -11.68
N GLN A 178 0.97 13.41 -10.72
CA GLN A 178 0.98 13.69 -9.30
C GLN A 178 2.36 13.43 -8.73
N ARG A 179 2.72 14.13 -7.66
CA ARG A 179 3.96 13.87 -6.92
C ARG A 179 3.77 12.64 -6.04
N THR A 180 4.88 11.98 -5.72
CA THR A 180 4.93 10.76 -4.89
C THR A 180 5.72 11.01 -3.61
N ASP A 181 5.46 12.17 -3.00
CA ASP A 181 6.08 12.55 -1.73
C ASP A 181 5.51 11.66 -0.61
N LEU A 182 6.37 11.24 0.33
CA LEU A 182 6.03 10.46 1.52
C LEU A 182 6.39 11.26 2.77
N ASP A 183 5.76 10.96 3.89
CA ASP A 183 6.06 11.63 5.15
C ASP A 183 7.50 11.34 5.63
N GLN A 184 8.30 12.40 5.73
CA GLN A 184 9.70 12.28 6.08
C GLN A 184 9.94 12.14 7.58
N GLU A 185 9.03 12.60 8.44
CA GLU A 185 9.17 12.45 9.89
C GLU A 185 8.89 11.01 10.27
N LEU A 186 7.83 10.41 9.75
CA LEU A 186 7.56 8.99 9.97
C LEU A 186 8.65 8.08 9.45
N ALA A 187 9.21 8.39 8.28
CA ALA A 187 10.33 7.62 7.76
C ALA A 187 11.49 7.63 8.77
N LYS A 188 11.73 8.74 9.47
CA LYS A 188 12.71 8.81 10.57
C LYS A 188 12.23 8.03 11.80
N GLU A 189 10.96 8.12 12.18
CA GLU A 189 10.43 7.36 13.33
C GLU A 189 10.58 5.86 13.13
N LEU A 190 10.32 5.36 11.93
CA LEU A 190 10.53 3.96 11.58
C LEU A 190 12.01 3.58 11.58
N MET A 191 12.88 4.43 11.05
CA MET A 191 14.33 4.22 11.12
C MET A 191 14.81 4.22 12.58
N GLN A 192 14.18 5.00 13.45
CA GLN A 192 14.45 5.00 14.88
C GLN A 192 14.03 3.66 15.51
N CYS A 193 12.81 3.16 15.30
CA CYS A 193 12.47 1.85 15.89
C CYS A 193 13.26 0.70 15.24
N ALA A 194 13.71 0.82 13.99
CA ALA A 194 14.64 -0.14 13.38
C ALA A 194 16.03 -0.12 14.04
N THR A 195 16.49 1.04 14.51
CA THR A 195 17.74 1.16 15.29
C THR A 195 17.59 0.45 16.64
N ASP A 196 16.41 0.57 17.23
CA ASP A 196 16.13 -0.01 18.54
C ASP A 196 15.79 -1.53 18.46
N LEU A 197 15.54 -2.04 17.24
CA LEU A 197 15.36 -3.45 16.89
C LEU A 197 16.42 -3.90 15.86
N PRO A 198 17.71 -4.03 16.25
CA PRO A 198 18.82 -4.25 15.32
C PRO A 198 18.92 -5.71 14.84
N GLU A 199 17.81 -6.30 14.43
CA GLU A 199 17.72 -7.69 13.99
C GLU A 199 17.99 -7.86 12.49
N PHE A 200 17.73 -6.82 11.70
CA PHE A 200 17.94 -6.83 10.26
C PHE A 200 18.46 -5.49 9.74
N PRO A 201 19.26 -5.49 8.66
CA PRO A 201 19.72 -4.26 8.02
C PRO A 201 18.53 -3.46 7.52
N THR A 202 18.40 -2.22 7.99
CA THR A 202 17.34 -1.31 7.56
C THR A 202 17.96 -0.07 6.97
N VAL A 203 17.49 0.35 5.79
CA VAL A 203 17.99 1.54 5.10
C VAL A 203 16.86 2.46 4.68
N LEU A 204 17.10 3.76 4.77
CA LEU A 204 16.22 4.79 4.19
C LEU A 204 16.68 5.08 2.76
N ALA A 205 15.84 4.82 1.76
CA ALA A 205 16.22 4.98 0.36
C ALA A 205 15.04 5.20 -0.58
N LYS A 206 15.32 5.52 -1.86
CA LYS A 206 14.26 5.60 -2.88
C LYS A 206 13.84 4.19 -3.33
N THR A 207 12.57 4.08 -3.66
CA THR A 207 11.94 2.86 -4.17
C THR A 207 11.44 3.09 -5.58
N MET A 208 11.85 2.25 -6.53
CA MET A 208 11.33 2.31 -7.90
C MET A 208 10.06 1.47 -8.01
N CYS A 209 8.99 2.09 -8.52
CA CYS A 209 7.69 1.46 -8.77
C CYS A 209 7.53 1.18 -10.26
N THR A 210 7.24 -0.07 -10.64
CA THR A 210 7.05 -0.49 -12.04
C THR A 210 5.66 -1.06 -12.28
N SER A 211 5.14 -0.92 -13.50
CA SER A 211 3.84 -1.49 -13.90
C SER A 211 3.94 -2.94 -14.40
N ASP A 212 5.16 -3.41 -14.68
CA ASP A 212 5.45 -4.77 -15.12
C ASP A 212 6.59 -5.36 -14.27
N PHE A 213 6.48 -6.64 -13.91
CA PHE A 213 7.43 -7.34 -13.06
C PHE A 213 8.66 -7.83 -13.83
N TYR A 214 8.53 -8.12 -15.13
CA TYR A 214 9.59 -8.71 -15.93
C TYR A 214 10.38 -7.64 -16.68
N GLU A 215 9.91 -7.22 -17.86
CA GLU A 215 10.55 -6.20 -18.67
C GLU A 215 10.64 -4.85 -17.95
N GLY A 216 9.62 -4.48 -17.18
CA GLY A 216 9.61 -3.27 -16.37
C GLY A 216 10.69 -3.20 -15.30
N GLN A 217 11.18 -4.35 -14.82
CA GLN A 217 12.25 -4.44 -13.81
C GLN A 217 13.59 -4.90 -14.41
N GLY A 218 13.69 -5.00 -15.73
CA GLY A 218 14.91 -5.43 -16.41
C GLY A 218 15.23 -6.92 -16.23
N ARG A 219 14.24 -7.78 -15.92
CA ARG A 219 14.49 -9.22 -15.76
C ARG A 219 14.74 -9.92 -17.10
N LEU A 220 15.46 -11.04 -17.10
CA LEU A 220 15.74 -11.84 -18.31
C LEU A 220 14.99 -13.17 -18.37
N ASP A 221 14.14 -13.44 -17.37
CA ASP A 221 13.43 -14.70 -17.18
C ASP A 221 11.93 -14.59 -17.48
N GLY A 222 11.53 -13.52 -18.19
CA GLY A 222 10.18 -13.33 -18.68
C GLY A 222 9.90 -14.08 -19.99
N ALA A 223 8.62 -14.17 -20.35
CA ALA A 223 8.21 -14.69 -21.66
C ALA A 223 8.62 -13.76 -22.82
N LEU A 224 8.80 -12.46 -22.54
CA LEU A 224 9.28 -11.44 -23.45
C LEU A 224 10.54 -10.81 -22.87
N CYS A 225 11.56 -10.60 -23.71
CA CYS A 225 12.79 -9.92 -23.34
C CYS A 225 13.42 -9.30 -24.58
N SER A 226 13.36 -7.98 -24.68
CA SER A 226 13.83 -7.20 -25.82
C SER A 226 15.22 -6.56 -25.64
N TYR A 227 15.93 -6.91 -24.55
CA TYR A 227 17.21 -6.34 -24.16
C TYR A 227 18.19 -7.41 -23.62
N THR A 228 19.45 -7.04 -23.42
CA THR A 228 20.52 -7.94 -22.97
C THR A 228 20.80 -7.84 -21.46
N GLU A 229 21.56 -8.79 -20.90
CA GLU A 229 22.06 -8.68 -19.50
C GLU A 229 22.89 -7.40 -19.29
N LYS A 230 23.63 -6.96 -20.31
CA LYS A 230 24.39 -5.70 -20.23
C LYS A 230 23.47 -4.50 -20.06
N ASP A 231 22.41 -4.41 -20.87
CA ASP A 231 21.44 -3.30 -20.81
C ASP A 231 20.76 -3.24 -19.44
N LYS A 232 20.36 -4.41 -18.91
CA LYS A 232 19.84 -4.55 -17.54
C LYS A 232 20.83 -4.04 -16.50
N GLN A 233 22.08 -4.49 -16.53
CA GLN A 233 23.10 -4.08 -15.55
C GLN A 233 23.42 -2.58 -15.66
N ASP A 234 23.39 -2.00 -16.86
CA ASP A 234 23.55 -0.57 -17.08
C ASP A 234 22.38 0.22 -16.44
N TYR A 235 21.14 -0.24 -16.65
CA TYR A 235 19.94 0.36 -16.06
C TYR A 235 19.91 0.27 -14.53
N LEU A 236 20.18 -0.91 -13.95
CA LEU A 236 20.17 -1.10 -12.50
C LEU A 236 21.30 -0.32 -11.80
N ARG A 237 22.47 -0.17 -12.44
CA ARG A 237 23.54 0.69 -11.92
C ARG A 237 23.15 2.17 -11.96
N ALA A 238 22.45 2.61 -13.01
CA ALA A 238 21.91 3.97 -13.08
C ALA A 238 20.85 4.20 -11.99
N ALA A 239 19.96 3.24 -11.75
CA ALA A 239 18.98 3.31 -10.66
C ALA A 239 19.67 3.42 -9.29
N HIS A 240 20.67 2.57 -9.03
CA HIS A 240 21.45 2.61 -7.79
C HIS A 240 22.13 3.97 -7.58
N ALA A 241 22.73 4.53 -8.64
CA ALA A 241 23.37 5.85 -8.63
C ALA A 241 22.36 6.98 -8.38
N ALA A 242 21.09 6.83 -8.77
CA ALA A 242 20.01 7.76 -8.48
C ALA A 242 19.47 7.68 -7.03
N GLY A 243 20.03 6.79 -6.21
CA GLY A 243 19.65 6.57 -4.81
C GLY A 243 18.56 5.50 -4.60
N ILE A 244 18.21 4.75 -5.65
CA ILE A 244 17.24 3.66 -5.55
C ILE A 244 17.92 2.44 -4.93
N ARG A 245 17.23 1.77 -4.01
CA ARG A 245 17.74 0.54 -3.37
C ARG A 245 16.84 -0.66 -3.52
N ASN A 246 15.63 -0.49 -4.05
CA ASN A 246 14.71 -1.57 -4.29
C ASN A 246 13.69 -1.26 -5.41
N ILE A 247 13.04 -2.31 -5.89
CA ILE A 247 12.03 -2.28 -6.96
C ILE A 247 10.78 -3.05 -6.54
N GLU A 248 9.60 -2.44 -6.66
CA GLU A 248 8.28 -3.02 -6.42
C GLU A 248 7.24 -2.40 -7.36
N MET A 249 5.93 -2.57 -7.11
CA MET A 249 4.89 -2.26 -8.11
C MET A 249 3.70 -1.44 -7.60
N GLU A 250 3.78 -0.83 -6.42
CA GLU A 250 2.61 -0.19 -5.80
C GLU A 250 2.91 1.13 -5.07
N SER A 251 4.16 1.44 -4.74
CA SER A 251 4.53 2.60 -3.90
C SER A 251 4.13 3.95 -4.49
N SER A 252 4.21 4.10 -5.82
CA SER A 252 3.91 5.36 -6.50
C SER A 252 2.44 5.79 -6.32
N VAL A 253 1.50 4.87 -6.55
CA VAL A 253 0.06 5.18 -6.42
C VAL A 253 -0.36 5.33 -4.97
N LEU A 254 0.27 4.58 -4.05
CA LEU A 254 0.05 4.73 -2.61
C LEU A 254 0.41 6.16 -2.17
N ALA A 255 1.65 6.59 -2.44
CA ALA A 255 2.12 7.93 -2.10
C ALA A 255 1.25 9.04 -2.72
N ALA A 256 0.92 8.91 -4.02
CA ALA A 256 0.16 9.94 -4.73
C ALA A 256 -1.28 10.07 -4.21
N MET A 257 -1.96 8.95 -3.91
CA MET A 257 -3.35 8.97 -3.45
C MET A 257 -3.48 9.41 -2.00
N CYS A 258 -2.60 8.95 -1.12
CA CYS A 258 -2.68 9.29 0.30
C CYS A 258 -2.35 10.78 0.51
N SER A 259 -1.26 11.29 -0.10
CA SER A 259 -0.96 12.73 -0.18
C SER A 259 -2.16 13.55 -0.69
N ALA A 260 -2.82 13.12 -1.78
CA ALA A 260 -3.95 13.84 -2.36
C ALA A 260 -5.20 13.90 -1.45
N CYS A 261 -5.34 12.99 -0.47
CA CYS A 261 -6.49 12.92 0.43
C CYS A 261 -6.20 13.51 1.82
N GLY A 262 -5.09 14.25 1.97
CA GLY A 262 -4.70 14.82 3.26
C GLY A 262 -4.40 13.77 4.33
N ILE A 263 -4.16 12.52 3.90
CA ILE A 263 -3.41 11.55 4.68
C ILE A 263 -1.94 12.00 4.52
N PRO A 264 -1.23 12.33 5.60
CA PRO A 264 -0.11 13.28 5.52
C PRO A 264 0.99 12.95 4.51
N GLY A 265 1.26 13.91 3.62
CA GLY A 265 2.34 13.92 2.65
C GLY A 265 2.28 15.22 1.82
N ALA A 266 3.02 16.25 2.24
CA ALA A 266 3.25 17.54 1.56
C ALA A 266 2.06 18.54 1.40
N PRO A 267 2.33 19.87 1.33
CA PRO A 267 1.31 20.90 1.07
C PRO A 267 0.67 20.69 -0.30
N GLY A 268 -0.67 20.71 -0.35
CA GLY A 268 -1.45 20.37 -1.54
C GLY A 268 -0.96 21.05 -2.82
N THR A 269 -0.32 20.27 -3.69
CA THR A 269 -0.13 20.66 -5.09
C THR A 269 -1.29 20.10 -5.90
N ALA A 270 -2.10 20.99 -6.46
CA ALA A 270 -3.10 20.61 -7.45
C ALA A 270 -2.44 19.80 -8.59
N PRO A 271 -3.13 18.81 -9.17
CA PRO A 271 -2.60 18.04 -10.30
C PRO A 271 -2.15 18.98 -11.42
N HIS A 272 -0.88 18.86 -11.83
CA HIS A 272 -0.40 19.58 -13.00
C HIS A 272 -0.91 18.86 -14.25
N THR A 273 -1.98 19.39 -14.85
CA THR A 273 -2.36 19.01 -16.22
C THR A 273 -1.37 19.63 -17.19
N THR A 274 -0.37 18.88 -17.63
CA THR A 274 0.40 19.30 -18.81
C THR A 274 -0.48 19.11 -20.03
N GLY A 275 -0.98 20.21 -20.62
CA GLY A 275 -1.57 20.18 -21.96
C GLY A 275 -0.54 19.70 -23.01
N PRO A 276 -0.96 19.45 -24.26
CA PRO A 276 -0.09 18.93 -25.31
C PRO A 276 0.84 20.05 -25.82
N SER A 277 1.85 20.43 -25.04
CA SER A 277 2.98 21.23 -25.51
C SER A 277 4.23 20.94 -24.68
N CYS A 278 4.82 19.77 -24.90
CA CYS A 278 6.26 19.57 -24.65
C CYS A 278 6.89 18.98 -25.92
N ALA A 279 6.87 19.77 -26.98
CA ALA A 279 7.85 19.64 -28.04
C ALA A 279 9.10 20.41 -27.59
N HIS A 280 9.96 19.76 -26.80
CA HIS A 280 11.40 20.05 -26.68
C HIS A 280 12.05 18.91 -25.87
N ARG A 281 12.36 17.80 -26.56
CA ARG A 281 13.42 16.89 -26.12
C ARG A 281 14.75 17.46 -26.62
N PRO A 282 15.83 17.48 -25.81
CA PRO A 282 17.18 17.51 -26.36
C PRO A 282 17.40 16.19 -27.11
N ALA A 283 17.80 16.27 -28.38
CA ALA A 283 18.11 15.12 -29.19
C ALA A 283 19.31 14.38 -28.59
N TRP A 284 19.08 13.15 -28.12
CA TRP A 284 20.16 12.22 -27.82
C TRP A 284 20.61 11.60 -29.15
N THR A 285 21.74 12.06 -29.68
CA THR A 285 22.36 11.50 -30.89
C THR A 285 23.19 10.26 -30.54
N PRO A 286 22.87 9.06 -31.06
CA PRO A 286 23.74 7.90 -30.91
C PRO A 286 25.01 8.04 -31.78
N PRO A 287 26.13 7.40 -31.40
CA PRO A 287 27.37 7.49 -32.17
C PRO A 287 27.23 6.81 -33.54
N SER A 288 27.78 7.46 -34.56
CA SER A 288 27.84 7.05 -35.95
C SER A 288 28.37 5.61 -36.13
N ARG A 289 27.56 4.72 -36.72
CA ARG A 289 28.03 3.43 -37.26
C ARG A 289 28.48 3.57 -38.71
N ARG A 290 29.56 2.86 -39.01
CA ARG A 290 30.29 2.77 -40.30
C ARG A 290 29.46 2.10 -41.41
N PRO A 291 29.77 2.33 -42.71
CA PRO A 291 28.93 1.94 -43.82
C PRO A 291 29.20 0.51 -44.31
N GLY A 292 28.13 -0.20 -44.65
CA GLY A 292 28.17 -1.46 -45.38
C GLY A 292 26.85 -2.21 -45.25
N TRP A 293 26.25 -2.53 -46.40
CA TRP A 293 25.05 -3.35 -46.67
C TRP A 293 23.76 -2.60 -47.06
N PRO A 294 23.01 -3.11 -48.07
CA PRO A 294 22.29 -2.27 -49.03
C PRO A 294 20.82 -2.02 -48.68
N ARG A 295 20.31 -0.88 -49.21
CA ARG A 295 18.91 -0.48 -49.19
C ARG A 295 18.04 -1.43 -50.02
N MET A 296 16.88 -1.82 -49.48
CA MET A 296 15.73 -2.23 -50.29
C MET A 296 14.65 -1.13 -50.22
N HIS A 297 14.13 -0.76 -51.39
CA HIS A 297 13.06 0.22 -51.57
C HIS A 297 11.67 -0.36 -51.22
N PRO A 298 10.70 0.47 -50.82
CA PRO A 298 9.33 0.05 -50.53
C PRO A 298 8.45 0.08 -51.79
N SER A 299 7.67 -0.97 -52.00
CA SER A 299 6.59 -1.02 -52.99
C SER A 299 5.24 -1.00 -52.28
N ALA A 300 4.32 -0.28 -52.92
CA ALA A 300 3.06 0.21 -52.40
C ALA A 300 1.90 -0.82 -52.33
N VAL A 301 0.99 -0.55 -51.38
CA VAL A 301 -0.49 -0.56 -51.45
C VAL A 301 -1.19 -1.54 -52.41
N GLY A 302 -2.13 -2.32 -51.86
CA GLY A 302 -3.20 -2.96 -52.63
C GLY A 302 -4.26 -3.62 -51.74
N SER A 303 -5.40 -2.95 -51.60
CA SER A 303 -6.66 -3.47 -51.08
C SER A 303 -7.38 -4.35 -52.11
N GLN A 304 -7.96 -5.49 -51.71
CA GLN A 304 -9.18 -6.03 -52.33
C GLN A 304 -9.78 -7.18 -51.51
N SER A 305 -11.12 -7.18 -51.48
CA SER A 305 -12.04 -8.17 -50.94
C SER A 305 -12.34 -9.27 -51.97
N ASP A 306 -12.73 -10.46 -51.50
CA ASP A 306 -13.93 -11.22 -51.88
C ASP A 306 -13.79 -12.74 -51.69
N GLU A 307 -14.93 -13.34 -51.35
CA GLU A 307 -15.21 -14.72 -50.99
C GLU A 307 -14.91 -15.76 -52.09
N CYS A 308 -14.59 -17.00 -51.70
CA CYS A 308 -15.47 -18.18 -51.89
C CYS A 308 -14.77 -19.55 -51.66
N ALA A 309 -15.57 -20.47 -51.11
CA ALA A 309 -15.55 -21.94 -51.23
C ALA A 309 -14.45 -22.79 -50.54
N GLY A 310 -14.89 -23.65 -49.61
CA GLY A 310 -14.16 -24.85 -49.12
C GLY A 310 -14.26 -26.05 -50.10
N PRO A 311 -14.16 -27.33 -49.67
CA PRO A 311 -13.99 -27.86 -48.31
C PRO A 311 -12.89 -28.96 -48.16
N LEU A 312 -12.69 -29.44 -46.91
CA LEU A 312 -12.46 -30.84 -46.47
C LEU A 312 -11.31 -31.01 -45.45
N GLY A 313 -11.61 -31.76 -44.39
CA GLY A 313 -10.69 -32.29 -43.37
C GLY A 313 -10.76 -31.51 -42.05
N GLY A 314 -11.43 -31.93 -40.98
CA GLY A 314 -11.75 -33.28 -40.52
C GLY A 314 -10.88 -33.63 -39.33
N SER A 315 -11.25 -33.19 -38.12
CA SER A 315 -11.05 -33.98 -36.88
C SER A 315 -11.76 -33.32 -35.69
N ARG A 316 -12.71 -34.08 -35.13
CA ARG A 316 -13.40 -33.80 -33.86
C ARG A 316 -12.43 -34.10 -32.73
N CYS A 317 -12.36 -33.27 -31.70
CA CYS A 317 -12.02 -33.77 -30.37
C CYS A 317 -13.05 -33.28 -29.35
N ARG A 318 -13.54 -34.25 -28.57
CA ARG A 318 -14.72 -34.18 -27.73
C ARG A 318 -14.39 -33.53 -26.39
N ARG A 319 -15.36 -32.74 -25.95
CA ARG A 319 -15.67 -32.40 -24.56
C ARG A 319 -15.64 -33.68 -23.69
N ILE A 320 -14.82 -33.70 -22.64
CA ILE A 320 -14.95 -34.64 -21.51
C ILE A 320 -15.26 -33.82 -20.27
N VAL A 321 -16.53 -33.88 -19.89
CA VAL A 321 -17.03 -33.65 -18.52
C VAL A 321 -16.89 -34.99 -17.81
N ARG A 322 -16.37 -34.99 -16.58
CA ARG A 322 -16.59 -36.07 -15.61
C ARG A 322 -17.05 -35.45 -14.29
N THR A 323 -18.32 -35.66 -14.00
CA THR A 323 -18.91 -35.72 -12.66
C THR A 323 -19.05 -37.18 -12.23
N ASP A 324 -19.37 -37.34 -10.95
CA ASP A 324 -19.74 -38.56 -10.19
C ASP A 324 -18.54 -39.16 -9.42
N GLY A 325 -18.59 -39.41 -8.11
CA GLY A 325 -19.70 -39.46 -7.16
C GLY A 325 -19.55 -40.70 -6.27
N PHE A 326 -19.88 -40.53 -4.98
CA PHE A 326 -20.19 -41.53 -3.93
C PHE A 326 -19.11 -42.15 -3.03
N GLY A 327 -19.40 -42.03 -1.72
CA GLY A 327 -18.83 -42.81 -0.61
C GLY A 327 -19.36 -42.31 0.75
N GLN A 328 -20.56 -42.73 1.16
CA GLN A 328 -21.16 -42.52 2.49
C GLN A 328 -20.63 -43.55 3.51
N HIS A 329 -20.41 -43.13 4.76
CA HIS A 329 -20.57 -43.85 6.05
C HIS A 329 -20.19 -42.84 7.16
N GLY A 330 -20.79 -42.67 8.33
CA GLY A 330 -21.88 -43.27 9.08
C GLY A 330 -21.97 -42.52 10.44
N ARG A 331 -23.15 -42.42 11.04
CA ARG A 331 -23.47 -41.66 12.27
C ARG A 331 -22.84 -42.24 13.54
N SER A 332 -22.57 -41.42 14.56
CA SER A 332 -23.16 -41.54 15.91
C SER A 332 -22.61 -40.51 16.93
N HIS A 333 -23.54 -39.83 17.63
CA HIS A 333 -23.34 -39.17 18.93
C HIS A 333 -23.50 -40.21 20.07
N PRO A 334 -23.02 -39.92 21.28
CA PRO A 334 -23.95 -39.46 22.33
C PRO A 334 -23.38 -38.34 23.22
N GLY A 335 -24.27 -37.56 23.82
CA GLY A 335 -23.94 -36.50 24.78
C GLY A 335 -23.87 -36.95 26.23
N SER A 336 -23.36 -36.09 27.11
CA SER A 336 -23.84 -35.91 28.49
C SER A 336 -23.25 -34.67 29.17
N GLN A 337 -24.17 -33.87 29.74
CA GLN A 337 -24.16 -33.19 31.05
C GLN A 337 -23.09 -32.15 31.47
N GLN A 338 -23.58 -30.90 31.51
CA GLN A 338 -23.59 -29.93 32.62
C GLN A 338 -22.61 -30.06 33.81
N LYS A 339 -21.91 -28.93 34.07
CA LYS A 339 -21.67 -28.20 35.34
C LYS A 339 -20.83 -26.97 34.96
N GLY A 340 -21.20 -25.71 35.18
CA GLY A 340 -21.64 -25.07 36.42
C GLY A 340 -20.46 -24.29 37.01
N ALA A 341 -20.31 -22.99 36.67
CA ALA A 341 -19.55 -22.01 37.45
C ALA A 341 -19.87 -20.58 36.97
N SER A 342 -20.70 -19.86 37.72
CA SER A 342 -20.70 -18.41 37.71
C SER A 342 -19.55 -17.94 38.62
N CYS A 343 -18.73 -17.01 38.13
CA CYS A 343 -17.78 -16.30 38.98
C CYS A 343 -18.00 -14.80 38.80
N HIS A 344 -18.31 -14.15 39.92
CA HIS A 344 -18.46 -12.72 40.07
C HIS A 344 -17.22 -11.94 39.61
N MET A 345 -17.45 -10.88 38.84
CA MET A 345 -16.50 -9.80 38.57
C MET A 345 -16.42 -8.87 39.79
N GLY A 346 -15.24 -8.72 40.37
CA GLY A 346 -14.89 -7.65 41.31
C GLY A 346 -13.80 -6.74 40.69
N PRO A 347 -13.78 -5.43 40.98
CA PRO A 347 -13.05 -4.43 40.22
C PRO A 347 -11.60 -4.32 40.69
N GLY A 348 -10.65 -4.16 39.75
CA GLY A 348 -9.24 -4.00 40.11
C GLY A 348 -8.31 -3.82 38.93
N TRP A 349 -8.56 -2.82 38.07
CA TRP A 349 -7.53 -2.32 37.17
C TRP A 349 -6.70 -1.27 37.91
N THR A 350 -5.60 -1.70 38.54
CA THR A 350 -4.53 -0.79 38.97
C THR A 350 -3.50 -0.66 37.86
N SER A 351 -3.25 0.59 37.47
CA SER A 351 -2.36 1.05 36.41
C SER A 351 -0.99 0.35 36.39
N LYS A 352 -0.61 -0.17 35.22
CA LYS A 352 0.77 -0.27 34.78
C LYS A 352 0.87 0.40 33.41
N SER A 353 1.79 1.36 33.31
CA SER A 353 2.50 1.94 32.14
C SER A 353 1.84 1.90 30.74
N PRO A 354 1.86 3.02 29.97
CA PRO A 354 1.31 3.05 28.63
C PRO A 354 2.02 2.06 27.70
N PRO A 355 1.33 1.51 26.68
CA PRO A 355 1.95 0.57 25.74
C PRO A 355 3.05 1.28 24.95
N GLU A 356 4.12 0.53 24.69
CA GLU A 356 5.16 0.84 23.70
C GLU A 356 4.47 1.26 22.38
N SER A 357 5.03 2.25 21.66
CA SER A 357 4.29 2.86 20.55
C SER A 357 3.96 1.82 19.47
N LEU A 358 2.77 1.89 18.90
CA LEU A 358 2.29 0.89 17.93
C LEU A 358 3.23 0.75 16.71
N LEU A 359 4.02 1.78 16.44
CA LEU A 359 5.08 1.81 15.42
C LEU A 359 6.22 0.81 15.68
N TRP A 360 6.59 0.64 16.95
CA TRP A 360 7.55 -0.36 17.38
C TRP A 360 7.05 -1.79 17.12
N VAL A 361 5.77 -2.03 17.44
CA VAL A 361 5.11 -3.31 17.16
C VAL A 361 5.05 -3.57 15.65
N LEU A 362 4.77 -2.54 14.85
CA LEU A 362 4.72 -2.63 13.39
C LEU A 362 6.06 -3.07 12.76
N LEU A 363 7.18 -2.58 13.28
CA LEU A 363 8.52 -3.00 12.86
C LEU A 363 8.87 -4.42 13.31
N ARG A 364 8.43 -4.84 14.50
CA ARG A 364 8.49 -6.26 14.88
C ARG A 364 7.61 -7.15 13.99
N VAL A 365 6.51 -6.67 13.41
CA VAL A 365 5.77 -7.53 12.45
C VAL A 365 6.53 -7.73 11.14
N LEU A 366 7.19 -6.67 10.66
CA LEU A 366 8.07 -6.79 9.50
C LEU A 366 9.13 -7.89 9.74
N GLN A 367 9.63 -8.03 10.98
CA GLN A 367 10.57 -9.07 11.44
C GLN A 367 10.09 -10.53 11.21
N GLU A 368 8.91 -10.92 11.72
CA GLU A 368 8.43 -12.31 11.58
C GLU A 368 8.07 -12.66 10.13
N LEU A 369 7.57 -11.67 9.38
CA LEU A 369 7.24 -11.84 7.97
C LEU A 369 8.51 -11.99 7.10
N VAL A 370 9.59 -11.27 7.42
CA VAL A 370 10.90 -11.41 6.76
C VAL A 370 11.51 -12.80 7.02
N SER A 371 11.45 -13.28 8.27
CA SER A 371 12.00 -14.60 8.65
C SER A 371 11.26 -15.78 7.99
N THR A 372 9.96 -15.63 7.76
CA THR A 372 9.11 -16.71 7.21
C THR A 372 9.23 -16.84 5.68
N PHE A 373 9.59 -15.77 4.97
CA PHE A 373 9.70 -15.77 3.50
C PHE A 373 11.14 -15.48 3.05
N CYS A 374 11.98 -16.52 3.03
CA CYS A 374 13.30 -16.50 2.41
C CYS A 374 13.22 -16.19 0.90
N ALA A 375 13.35 -14.92 0.52
CA ALA A 375 13.96 -14.39 -0.72
C ALA A 375 13.32 -13.04 -1.12
N GLY A 376 13.84 -11.92 -0.59
CA GLY A 376 13.47 -10.58 -1.07
C GLY A 376 13.82 -9.47 -0.07
N ALA A 377 14.11 -8.27 -0.57
CA ALA A 377 14.18 -7.07 0.26
C ALA A 377 12.75 -6.63 0.59
N TRP A 378 12.46 -6.18 1.81
CA TRP A 378 11.10 -5.77 2.20
C TRP A 378 10.94 -4.26 2.10
N VAL A 379 9.74 -3.80 1.79
CA VAL A 379 9.41 -2.39 1.67
C VAL A 379 8.42 -2.02 2.77
N ALA A 380 8.81 -1.05 3.59
CA ALA A 380 7.89 -0.24 4.36
C ALA A 380 7.70 1.08 3.61
N ILE A 381 6.52 1.33 3.05
CA ILE A 381 6.12 2.67 2.56
C ILE A 381 5.12 3.19 3.56
N VAL A 382 5.40 4.34 4.18
CA VAL A 382 4.66 4.72 5.37
C VAL A 382 4.44 6.25 5.37
N GLU A 383 3.25 6.70 5.80
CA GLU A 383 2.84 8.12 5.99
C GLU A 383 2.22 8.43 7.39
N GLU A 384 2.57 9.56 8.06
CA GLU A 384 2.19 9.88 9.46
C GLU A 384 1.90 11.36 9.73
N LYS A 385 1.19 11.57 10.84
CA LYS A 385 0.74 12.77 11.53
C LYS A 385 1.85 13.67 12.12
N VAL A 386 1.57 14.98 12.18
CA VAL A 386 2.42 16.05 12.73
C VAL A 386 2.02 16.46 14.16
N GLU A 387 2.99 16.66 15.05
CA GLU A 387 2.93 17.65 16.15
C GLU A 387 3.73 18.90 15.77
N CYS A 388 3.06 20.06 15.71
CA CYS A 388 3.72 21.34 15.39
C CYS A 388 4.46 21.91 16.61
N ALA A 389 5.77 22.10 16.47
CA ALA A 389 6.57 22.97 17.32
C ALA A 389 6.05 24.41 17.28
N GLN A 390 5.97 25.07 18.45
CA GLN A 390 5.58 26.48 18.55
C GLN A 390 6.66 27.39 17.94
N PRO A 391 6.28 28.51 17.27
CA PRO A 391 7.24 29.52 16.87
C PRO A 391 7.74 30.25 18.13
N GLY A 392 9.04 30.10 18.41
CA GLY A 392 9.74 30.89 19.42
C GLY A 392 9.66 32.39 19.09
N HIS A 393 9.26 33.19 20.07
CA HIS A 393 9.34 34.64 20.01
C HIS A 393 10.80 35.09 19.87
N GLY A 394 11.18 35.53 18.67
CA GLY A 394 12.41 36.26 18.41
C GLY A 394 12.34 37.67 18.99
N GLY A 395 13.35 38.03 19.80
CA GLY A 395 13.47 39.34 20.45
C GLY A 395 13.70 40.47 19.46
N LEU A 396 13.06 41.61 19.73
CA LEU A 396 13.37 42.90 19.13
C LEU A 396 14.65 43.46 19.74
N ALA A 397 15.70 43.57 18.93
CA ALA A 397 16.83 44.45 19.19
C ALA A 397 16.53 45.82 18.57
N SER A 398 16.40 46.85 19.42
CA SER A 398 16.35 48.25 19.04
C SER A 398 17.78 48.80 18.94
N LEU A 399 18.19 49.21 17.73
CA LEU A 399 19.34 50.08 17.49
C LEU A 399 18.87 51.53 17.38
N SER A 400 19.54 52.43 18.09
CA SER A 400 19.60 53.88 17.83
C SER A 400 20.85 54.42 18.57
N PRO A 401 21.43 55.51 18.07
CA PRO A 401 22.77 55.56 17.45
C PRO A 401 23.96 55.43 18.39
#